data_AF-A0A7X8ENX0-F1
#
_entry.id   AF-A0A7X8ENX0-F1
#
_cell.length_a   1.000
_cell.length_b   1.000
_cell.length_c   1.000
_cell.angle_alpha   90.00
_cell.angle_beta   90.00
_cell.angle_gamma   90.00
#
_symmetry.space_group_name_H-M   'P 1'
#
loop_
_entity.id
_entity.type
_entity.pdbx_description
1 polymer ?
#
loop_
_entity_poly.entity_id
_entity_poly.type
_entity_poly.pdbx_seq_one_letter_code
_entity_poly.pdbx_strand_id
1 'polypeptide(L)'
;MLKKLFKDQKGFTMIELIIVIAIIAIIGAILAPNFAKVTTKSKVKADLASIREVNRQLALYNAEKGSYPVGKDTSTFTTIGTAGFKVLVDEHYLDKSPQPQTKGLAFKYDDSTGRAWIAKDTPSADVNDAVNGLATGDKEFFATGSW
;
A
#
# COMPACT_ATOMS: atom_id res chain seq x y z
N MET A 1 -60.25 -34.47 -18.41
CA MET A 1 -60.41 -33.06 -17.99
C MET A 1 -59.22 -32.65 -17.15
N LEU A 2 -58.28 -31.84 -17.67
CA LEU A 2 -57.23 -31.20 -16.86
C LEU A 2 -57.50 -29.69 -16.85
N LYS A 3 -57.97 -29.16 -15.72
CA LYS A 3 -58.05 -27.71 -15.50
C LYS A 3 -56.61 -27.17 -15.40
N LYS A 4 -56.16 -26.47 -16.43
CA LYS A 4 -54.92 -25.68 -16.41
C LYS A 4 -55.05 -24.64 -15.29
N LEU A 5 -54.32 -24.85 -14.20
CA LEU A 5 -54.04 -23.86 -13.18
C LEU A 5 -53.02 -22.87 -13.78
N PHE A 6 -53.50 -21.86 -14.50
CA PHE A 6 -52.65 -20.71 -14.81
C PHE A 6 -52.39 -19.96 -13.51
N LYS A 7 -51.26 -20.28 -12.89
CA LYS A 7 -50.74 -19.60 -11.71
C LYS A 7 -50.40 -18.18 -12.13
N ASP A 8 -51.05 -17.19 -11.52
CA ASP A 8 -50.77 -15.77 -11.73
C ASP A 8 -49.31 -15.45 -11.37
N GLN A 9 -48.44 -15.55 -12.38
CA GLN A 9 -47.06 -15.09 -12.30
C GLN A 9 -47.10 -13.56 -12.42
N LYS A 10 -47.34 -12.88 -11.29
CA LYS A 10 -47.18 -11.42 -11.21
C LYS A 10 -45.71 -11.10 -11.49
N GLY A 11 -45.42 -10.58 -12.67
CA GLY A 11 -44.10 -10.10 -13.05
C GLY A 11 -43.70 -8.86 -12.25
N PHE A 12 -42.40 -8.66 -12.09
CA PHE A 12 -41.81 -7.48 -11.46
C PHE A 12 -42.21 -6.22 -12.25
N THR A 13 -42.64 -5.16 -11.58
CA THR A 13 -42.99 -3.92 -12.27
C THR A 13 -41.71 -3.13 -12.63
N MET A 14 -41.73 -2.42 -13.75
CA MET A 14 -40.62 -1.53 -14.14
C MET A 14 -40.32 -0.50 -13.04
N ILE A 15 -41.36 -0.01 -12.35
CA ILE A 15 -41.21 1.00 -11.30
C ILE A 15 -40.51 0.45 -10.05
N GLU A 16 -40.78 -0.80 -9.67
CA GLU A 16 -40.08 -1.45 -8.56
C GLU A 16 -38.58 -1.57 -8.86
N LEU A 17 -38.20 -1.86 -10.11
CA LEU A 17 -36.79 -1.95 -10.49
C LEU A 17 -36.11 -0.57 -10.50
N ILE A 18 -36.81 0.45 -11.00
CA ILE A 18 -36.28 1.82 -11.07
C ILE A 18 -36.02 2.39 -9.68
N ILE A 19 -36.92 2.16 -8.72
CA ILE A 19 -36.71 2.63 -7.34
C ILE A 19 -35.51 1.94 -6.70
N VAL A 20 -35.32 0.64 -6.92
CA VAL A 20 -34.19 -0.12 -6.36
C VAL A 20 -32.85 0.40 -6.90
N ILE A 21 -32.72 0.58 -8.22
CA ILE A 21 -31.47 1.11 -8.79
C ILE A 21 -31.22 2.56 -8.34
N ALA A 22 -32.27 3.36 -8.12
CA ALA A 22 -32.15 4.72 -7.63
C ALA A 22 -31.57 4.75 -6.20
N ILE A 23 -32.05 3.88 -5.30
CA ILE A 23 -31.52 3.79 -3.93
C ILE A 23 -30.07 3.27 -3.94
N ILE A 24 -29.76 2.24 -4.74
CA ILE A 24 -28.39 1.73 -4.88
C ILE A 24 -27.44 2.81 -5.40
N ALA A 25 -27.89 3.64 -6.35
CA ALA A 25 -27.08 4.74 -6.88
C ALA A 25 -26.78 5.80 -5.81
N ILE A 26 -27.75 6.19 -4.99
CA ILE A 26 -27.57 7.16 -3.90
C ILE A 26 -26.55 6.63 -2.88
N ILE A 27 -26.70 5.38 -2.44
CA ILE A 27 -25.78 4.76 -1.49
C ILE A 27 -24.38 4.61 -2.11
N GLY A 28 -24.31 4.13 -3.36
CA GLY A 28 -23.06 3.95 -4.10
C GLY A 28 -22.25 5.23 -4.27
N ALA A 29 -22.93 6.36 -4.53
CA ALA A 29 -22.30 7.67 -4.68
C ALA A 29 -21.54 8.12 -3.42
N ILE A 30 -22.07 7.82 -2.22
CA ILE A 30 -21.44 8.17 -0.95
C ILE A 30 -20.33 7.16 -0.60
N LEU A 31 -20.56 5.88 -0.85
CA LEU A 31 -19.63 4.81 -0.45
C LEU A 31 -18.36 4.77 -1.31
N ALA A 32 -18.46 4.97 -2.62
CA ALA A 32 -17.34 4.84 -3.56
C ALA A 32 -16.09 5.66 -3.19
N PRO A 33 -16.16 6.99 -2.92
CA PRO A 33 -14.96 7.77 -2.58
C PRO A 33 -14.38 7.38 -1.22
N ASN A 34 -15.21 6.99 -0.25
CA ASN A 34 -14.75 6.59 1.07
C ASN A 34 -13.97 5.27 1.02
N PHE A 35 -14.46 4.31 0.23
CA PHE A 35 -13.79 3.03 0.06
C PHE A 35 -12.37 3.19 -0.51
N ALA A 36 -12.19 4.03 -1.53
CA ALA A 36 -10.87 4.32 -2.10
C ALA A 36 -9.88 4.83 -1.03
N LYS A 37 -10.29 5.78 -0.18
CA LYS A 37 -9.46 6.32 0.90
C LYS A 37 -9.06 5.27 1.94
N VAL A 38 -9.99 4.41 2.33
CA VAL A 38 -9.71 3.31 3.28
C VAL A 38 -8.69 2.33 2.70
N THR A 39 -8.84 1.96 1.42
CA THR A 39 -7.87 1.07 0.77
C THR A 39 -6.46 1.69 0.67
N THR A 40 -6.37 2.99 0.38
CA THR A 40 -5.09 3.72 0.39
C THR A 40 -4.45 3.72 1.77
N LYS A 41 -5.22 4.01 2.83
CA LYS A 41 -4.72 3.94 4.21
C LYS A 41 -4.20 2.56 4.59
N SER A 42 -4.88 1.50 4.17
CA SER A 42 -4.42 0.11 4.40
C SER A 42 -3.12 -0.19 3.67
N LYS A 43 -2.96 0.25 2.43
CA LYS A 43 -1.72 0.07 1.66
C LYS A 43 -0.54 0.82 2.29
N VAL A 44 -0.74 2.07 2.73
CA VAL A 44 0.29 2.85 3.44
C VAL A 44 0.74 2.14 4.72
N LYS A 45 -0.20 1.54 5.47
CA LYS A 45 0.14 0.74 6.66
C LYS A 45 0.89 -0.56 6.33
N ALA A 46 0.54 -1.22 5.22
CA ALA A 46 1.27 -2.39 4.75
C ALA A 46 2.71 -2.03 4.34
N ASP A 47 2.89 -0.87 3.71
CA ASP A 47 4.20 -0.33 3.36
C ASP A 47 5.03 -0.01 4.60
N LEU A 48 4.41 0.56 5.64
CA LEU A 48 5.03 0.79 6.94
C LEU A 48 5.45 -0.53 7.63
N ALA A 49 4.63 -1.57 7.57
CA ALA A 49 5.01 -2.88 8.11
C ALA A 49 6.20 -3.48 7.34
N SER A 50 6.20 -3.32 6.02
CA SER A 50 7.27 -3.80 5.14
C SER A 50 8.59 -3.09 5.43
N ILE A 51 8.60 -1.76 5.58
CA ILE A 51 9.84 -1.02 5.84
C ILE A 51 10.40 -1.30 7.24
N ARG A 52 9.55 -1.60 8.23
CA ARG A 52 10.00 -2.03 9.57
C ARG A 52 10.71 -3.37 9.52
N GLU A 53 10.15 -4.33 8.78
CA GLU A 53 10.78 -5.63 8.59
C GLU A 53 12.13 -5.48 7.89
N VAL A 54 12.20 -4.63 6.88
CA VAL A 54 13.45 -4.31 6.18
C VAL A 54 14.51 -3.72 7.12
N ASN A 55 14.14 -2.77 7.97
CA ASN A 55 15.06 -2.22 8.98
C ASN A 55 15.54 -3.29 9.98
N ARG A 56 14.67 -4.24 10.35
CA ARG A 56 15.04 -5.38 11.20
C ARG A 56 16.10 -6.26 10.53
N GLN A 57 15.91 -6.57 9.25
CA GLN A 57 16.86 -7.38 8.48
C GLN A 57 18.19 -6.66 8.26
N LEU A 58 18.17 -5.35 8.04
CA LEU A 58 19.38 -4.53 7.98
C LEU A 58 20.17 -4.56 9.29
N ALA A 59 19.49 -4.47 10.43
CA ALA A 59 20.12 -4.57 11.73
C ALA A 59 20.74 -5.95 11.98
N LEU A 60 20.07 -7.03 11.54
CA LEU A 60 20.62 -8.39 11.59
C LEU A 60 21.86 -8.54 10.72
N TYR A 61 21.82 -8.04 9.47
CA TYR A 61 22.98 -8.06 8.59
C TYR A 61 24.17 -7.33 9.20
N ASN A 62 23.95 -6.13 9.78
CA ASN A 62 25.01 -5.38 10.45
C ASN A 62 25.58 -6.11 11.66
N ALA A 63 24.73 -6.78 12.45
CA ALA A 63 25.17 -7.57 13.59
C ALA A 63 26.05 -8.77 13.18
N GLU A 64 25.78 -9.37 12.03
CA GLU A 64 26.55 -10.53 11.54
C GLU A 64 27.82 -10.15 10.77
N LYS A 65 27.75 -9.10 9.94
CA LYS A 65 28.84 -8.70 9.03
C LYS A 65 29.68 -7.54 9.55
N GLY A 66 29.23 -6.86 10.61
CA GLY A 66 29.88 -5.66 11.18
C GLY A 66 29.72 -4.40 10.33
N SER A 67 29.04 -4.47 9.19
CA SER A 67 28.76 -3.35 8.30
C SER A 67 27.40 -3.53 7.65
N TYR A 68 26.83 -2.43 7.18
CA TYR A 68 25.57 -2.43 6.44
C TYR A 68 25.79 -2.86 4.98
N PRO A 69 24.77 -3.44 4.31
CA PRO A 69 24.94 -3.93 2.95
C PRO A 69 25.15 -2.77 1.96
N VAL A 70 26.32 -2.76 1.33
CA VAL A 70 26.66 -1.82 0.25
C VAL A 70 26.61 -2.59 -1.08
N GLY A 71 25.69 -2.21 -1.97
CA GLY A 71 25.61 -2.82 -3.29
C GLY A 71 26.42 -2.06 -4.35
N LYS A 72 26.78 -2.74 -5.46
CA LYS A 72 27.58 -2.17 -6.56
C LYS A 72 26.83 -1.96 -7.88
N ASP A 73 25.54 -2.31 -7.97
CA ASP A 73 24.79 -2.26 -9.24
C ASP A 73 23.56 -1.33 -9.22
N THR A 74 23.46 -0.52 -10.27
CA THR A 74 22.55 0.62 -10.43
C THR A 74 21.41 0.31 -11.41
N SER A 75 20.55 -0.64 -11.09
CA SER A 75 19.37 -0.94 -11.92
C SER A 75 18.32 -1.61 -11.04
N THR A 76 17.52 -0.97 -10.21
CA THR A 76 16.89 0.37 -10.14
C THR A 76 16.56 0.48 -8.64
N PHE A 77 16.83 1.57 -7.93
CA PHE A 77 15.91 2.69 -7.68
C PHE A 77 16.75 3.86 -7.13
N THR A 78 16.55 5.04 -7.70
CA THR A 78 17.44 6.20 -7.69
C THR A 78 17.63 6.84 -6.31
N THR A 79 18.53 6.27 -5.49
CA THR A 79 19.61 6.92 -4.68
C THR A 79 19.16 7.79 -3.49
N ILE A 80 19.79 7.80 -2.29
CA ILE A 80 21.21 7.64 -1.89
C ILE A 80 21.46 6.33 -1.13
N GLY A 81 22.42 5.52 -1.61
CA GLY A 81 22.82 4.22 -1.05
C GLY A 81 22.48 3.00 -1.94
N THR A 82 22.66 3.13 -3.25
CA THR A 82 22.12 2.20 -4.26
C THR A 82 22.66 0.77 -4.12
N ALA A 83 21.75 -0.15 -3.75
CA ALA A 83 21.79 -1.61 -3.85
C ALA A 83 21.91 -2.46 -2.55
N GLY A 84 21.65 -1.89 -1.37
CA GLY A 84 21.55 -2.68 -0.13
C GLY A 84 20.48 -3.78 -0.14
N PHE A 85 19.28 -3.53 -0.68
CA PHE A 85 18.22 -4.55 -0.70
C PHE A 85 18.51 -5.74 -1.61
N LYS A 86 19.26 -5.55 -2.70
CA LYS A 86 19.67 -6.67 -3.55
C LYS A 86 20.62 -7.59 -2.80
N VAL A 87 21.57 -7.04 -2.05
CA VAL A 87 22.48 -7.83 -1.20
C VAL A 87 21.69 -8.61 -0.15
N LEU A 88 20.69 -7.99 0.49
CA LEU A 88 19.83 -8.71 1.44
C LEU A 88 19.05 -9.87 0.79
N VAL A 89 18.65 -9.73 -0.48
CA VAL A 89 17.99 -10.81 -1.21
C VAL A 89 18.98 -11.91 -1.60
N ASP A 90 20.12 -11.53 -2.16
CA ASP A 90 21.15 -12.49 -2.59
C ASP A 90 21.72 -13.27 -1.38
N GLU A 91 21.86 -12.62 -0.23
CA GLU A 91 22.31 -13.23 1.02
C GLU A 91 21.17 -13.83 1.86
N HIS A 92 19.96 -13.96 1.30
CA HIS A 92 18.80 -14.65 1.92
C HIS A 92 18.26 -14.03 3.23
N TYR A 93 18.52 -12.75 3.49
CA TYR A 93 17.83 -12.00 4.56
C TYR A 93 16.42 -11.55 4.12
N LEU A 94 16.17 -11.45 2.81
CA LEU A 94 14.88 -11.11 2.23
C LEU A 94 14.53 -12.07 1.10
N ASP A 95 13.28 -12.54 1.03
CA ASP A 95 12.81 -13.40 -0.06
C ASP A 95 12.73 -12.67 -1.41
N LYS A 96 12.51 -11.36 -1.36
CA LYS A 96 12.39 -10.49 -2.54
C LYS A 96 12.68 -9.04 -2.18
N SER A 97 13.08 -8.26 -3.19
CA SER A 97 13.24 -6.82 -3.01
C SER A 97 11.91 -6.19 -2.61
N PRO A 98 11.85 -5.47 -1.47
CA PRO A 98 10.63 -4.85 -0.98
C PRO A 98 10.21 -3.75 -1.96
N GLN A 99 8.92 -3.70 -2.27
CA GLN A 99 8.33 -2.69 -3.15
C GLN A 99 7.08 -2.14 -2.46
N PRO A 100 6.87 -0.81 -2.47
CA PRO A 100 5.67 -0.22 -1.91
C PRO A 100 4.43 -0.67 -2.71
N GLN A 101 3.39 -1.04 -2.00
CA GLN A 101 2.05 -1.33 -2.54
C GLN A 101 1.32 -0.04 -2.94
N THR A 102 1.69 1.09 -2.32
CA THR A 102 1.12 2.40 -2.61
C THR A 102 1.84 3.06 -3.78
N LYS A 103 1.08 3.44 -4.82
CA LYS A 103 1.61 4.19 -5.96
C LYS A 103 2.08 5.58 -5.51
N GLY A 104 3.20 6.04 -6.07
CA GLY A 104 3.79 7.35 -5.75
C GLY A 104 4.65 7.38 -4.48
N LEU A 105 4.87 6.21 -3.85
CA LEU A 105 5.86 6.02 -2.80
C LEU A 105 7.04 5.20 -3.33
N ALA A 106 8.21 5.40 -2.73
CA ALA A 106 9.41 4.62 -3.00
C ALA A 106 10.07 4.20 -1.69
N PHE A 107 10.67 3.01 -1.64
CA PHE A 107 11.54 2.64 -0.52
C PHE A 107 12.97 3.08 -0.81
N LYS A 108 13.58 3.74 0.16
CA LYS A 108 14.95 4.26 0.11
C LYS A 108 15.73 3.70 1.28
N TYR A 109 17.04 3.65 1.12
CA TYR A 109 17.95 3.06 2.08
C TYR A 109 19.30 3.75 2.01
N ASP A 110 19.82 4.15 3.16
CA ASP A 110 21.13 4.78 3.34
C ASP A 110 22.07 3.77 4.01
N ASP A 111 23.16 3.44 3.33
CA ASP A 111 24.16 2.45 3.73
C ASP A 111 25.09 2.96 4.84
N SER A 112 25.25 4.28 4.96
CA SER A 112 26.07 4.90 6.00
C SER A 112 25.39 4.85 7.37
N THR A 113 24.07 5.02 7.40
CA THR A 113 23.27 5.02 8.63
C THR A 113 22.54 3.71 8.88
N GLY A 114 22.39 2.86 7.85
CA GLY A 114 21.61 1.64 7.91
C GLY A 114 20.09 1.86 7.93
N ARG A 115 19.63 3.10 7.69
CA ARG A 115 18.23 3.46 7.79
C ARG A 115 17.52 3.23 6.47
N ALA A 116 16.41 2.48 6.52
CA ALA A 116 15.47 2.38 5.41
C ALA A 116 14.20 3.20 5.70
N TRP A 117 13.72 3.96 4.71
CA TRP A 117 12.53 4.81 4.84
C TRP A 117 11.68 4.83 3.57
N ILE A 118 10.45 5.30 3.72
CA ILE A 118 9.48 5.50 2.65
C ILE A 118 9.59 6.96 2.17
N ALA A 119 10.04 7.14 0.94
CA ALA A 119 10.16 8.45 0.29
C ALA A 119 8.92 8.81 -0.52
N LYS A 120 8.66 10.11 -0.55
CA LYS A 120 7.73 10.77 -1.45
C LYS A 120 8.34 10.79 -2.85
N ASP A 121 7.63 10.20 -3.81
CA ASP A 121 7.96 10.34 -5.23
C ASP A 121 6.89 11.21 -5.90
N THR A 122 5.74 10.62 -6.21
CA THR A 122 4.56 11.30 -6.79
C THR A 122 3.25 10.86 -6.12
N PRO A 123 3.11 10.98 -4.79
CA PRO A 123 1.94 10.50 -4.07
C PRO A 123 0.70 11.34 -4.39
N SER A 124 -0.46 10.68 -4.46
CA SER A 124 -1.74 11.38 -4.56
C SER A 124 -2.10 12.09 -3.25
N ALA A 125 -3.05 13.03 -3.30
CA ALA A 125 -3.54 13.73 -2.10
C ALA A 125 -4.04 12.75 -1.02
N ASP A 126 -4.75 11.68 -1.42
CA ASP A 126 -5.21 10.65 -0.47
C ASP A 126 -4.06 9.91 0.23
N VAL A 127 -2.91 9.76 -0.43
CA VAL A 127 -1.70 9.16 0.17
C VAL A 127 -1.09 10.13 1.17
N ASN A 128 -1.00 11.42 0.84
CA ASN A 128 -0.52 12.44 1.77
C ASN A 128 -1.42 12.51 3.02
N ASP A 129 -2.75 12.54 2.84
CA ASP A 129 -3.73 12.48 3.92
C ASP A 129 -3.58 11.20 4.77
N ALA A 130 -3.32 10.06 4.13
CA ALA A 130 -3.10 8.79 4.80
C ALA A 130 -1.84 8.82 5.67
N VAL A 131 -0.72 9.34 5.16
CA VAL A 131 0.55 9.47 5.90
C VAL A 131 0.42 10.50 7.02
N ASN A 132 -0.23 11.63 6.77
CA ASN A 132 -0.50 12.67 7.77
C ASN A 132 -1.39 12.18 8.91
N GLY A 133 -2.29 11.22 8.65
CA GLY A 133 -3.13 10.58 9.65
C GLY A 133 -2.45 9.48 10.48
N LEU A 134 -1.18 9.14 10.21
CA LEU A 134 -0.44 8.14 11.01
C LEU A 134 -0.03 8.69 12.38
N ALA A 135 0.25 7.78 13.32
CA ALA A 135 0.81 8.14 14.62
C ALA A 135 2.21 8.74 14.45
N THR A 136 2.65 9.59 15.39
CA THR A 136 3.95 10.27 15.31
C THR A 136 5.12 9.29 15.16
N GLY A 137 5.11 8.18 15.91
CA GLY A 137 6.14 7.13 15.79
C GLY A 137 6.05 6.31 14.50
N ASP A 138 4.91 6.28 13.81
CA ASP A 138 4.82 5.63 12.49
C ASP A 138 5.44 6.53 11.40
N LYS A 139 5.36 7.85 11.56
CA LYS A 139 5.86 8.84 10.61
C LYS A 139 7.39 8.88 10.52
N GLU A 140 8.12 8.36 11.51
CA GLU A 140 9.60 8.34 11.50
C GLU A 140 10.17 7.45 10.38
N PHE A 141 9.39 6.49 9.91
CA PHE A 141 9.73 5.62 8.78
C PHE A 141 9.44 6.27 7.42
N PHE A 142 8.89 7.48 7.39
CA PHE A 142 8.63 8.25 6.19
C PHE A 142 9.66 9.38 6.06
N ALA A 143 9.90 9.83 4.83
CA ALA A 143 10.75 10.99 4.56
C ALA A 143 10.26 12.22 5.33
N THR A 144 11.19 12.99 5.89
CA THR A 144 10.89 14.22 6.63
C THR A 144 10.52 15.34 5.66
N GLY A 145 9.47 16.10 5.95
CA GLY A 145 9.03 17.23 5.11
C GLY A 145 7.52 17.35 5.04
N SER A 146 7.02 18.27 4.20
CA SER A 146 5.59 18.46 3.99
C SER A 146 5.01 17.31 3.15
N TRP A 147 4.14 16.52 3.79
CA TRP A 147 3.37 15.45 3.15
C TRP A 147 2.10 16.03 2.55
#